data_AF-A0A067BTY3-F1
#
_entry.id   AF-A0A067BTY3-F1
#
_cell.length_a   1.000
_cell.length_b   1.000
_cell.length_c   1.000
_cell.angle_alpha   90.00
_cell.angle_beta   90.00
_cell.angle_gamma   90.00
#
_symmetry.space_group_name_H-M   'P 1'
#
loop_
_entity.id
_entity.type
_entity.pdbx_description
1 polymer ?
#
loop_
_entity_poly.entity_id
_entity_poly.type
_entity_poly.pdbx_seq_one_letter_code
_entity_poly.pdbx_strand_id
1 'polypeptide(L)'
;MCLFHQCDLPPLPGTTKCERHKHRTPCAVPGCANQAYARSRCVRHGGQTSCLQDGCNANARAHGYCAKHLSTDHKSLCTEPGCGSFARTKGRCVRHGGGRPCSVCGCKSHARSGGYCHRHAAQRTMAPTPSPKRPSRSTRMHCESMEIVDDDAWMDDSILELILAVATFVHPAPPTSIEI
;
A
#
# COMPACT_ATOMS: atom_id res chain seq x y z
N MET A 1 22.81 16.51 -12.37
CA MET A 1 21.63 15.68 -12.65
C MET A 1 21.11 15.09 -11.35
N CYS A 2 19.86 14.64 -11.31
CA CYS A 2 19.27 14.02 -10.12
C CYS A 2 20.04 12.74 -9.72
N LEU A 3 20.17 12.48 -8.42
CA LEU A 3 20.83 11.30 -7.84
C LEU A 3 20.22 9.96 -8.29
N PHE A 4 18.92 9.92 -8.61
CA PHE A 4 18.24 8.66 -8.89
C PHE A 4 18.62 8.08 -10.26
N HIS A 5 18.78 6.76 -10.31
CA HIS A 5 19.16 6.03 -11.51
C HIS A 5 18.22 6.33 -12.67
N GLN A 6 18.77 6.66 -13.84
CA GLN A 6 18.03 7.03 -15.07
C GLN A 6 17.11 8.25 -14.90
N CYS A 7 17.51 9.23 -14.09
CA CYS A 7 16.80 10.50 -13.98
C CYS A 7 17.65 11.66 -14.49
N ASP A 8 17.26 12.18 -15.65
CA ASP A 8 18.00 13.27 -16.31
C ASP A 8 17.55 14.67 -15.85
N LEU A 9 16.55 14.75 -14.96
CA LEU A 9 16.05 16.02 -14.47
C LEU A 9 17.09 16.73 -13.58
N PRO A 10 17.17 18.07 -13.67
CA PRO A 10 18.06 18.84 -12.81
C PRO A 10 17.64 18.74 -11.34
N PRO A 11 18.60 18.74 -10.41
CA PRO A 11 18.28 18.77 -8.99
C PRO A 11 17.74 20.14 -8.56
N LEU A 12 16.99 20.16 -7.46
CA LEU A 12 16.58 21.40 -6.81
C LEU A 12 17.81 22.10 -6.19
N PRO A 13 17.82 23.44 -6.10
CA PRO A 13 18.92 24.20 -5.50
C PRO A 13 19.29 23.67 -4.11
N GLY A 14 20.60 23.45 -3.87
CA GLY A 14 21.09 22.94 -2.59
C GLY A 14 20.80 21.46 -2.29
N THR A 15 20.24 20.71 -3.24
CA THR A 15 19.94 19.28 -3.07
C THR A 15 20.51 18.43 -4.20
N THR A 16 20.47 17.12 -4.04
CA THR A 16 20.84 16.14 -5.09
C THR A 16 19.61 15.55 -5.80
N LYS A 17 18.39 16.03 -5.50
CA LYS A 17 17.13 15.42 -5.95
C LYS A 17 16.34 16.42 -6.80
N CYS A 18 15.69 15.94 -7.86
CA CYS A 18 14.79 16.78 -8.67
C CYS A 18 13.39 16.86 -8.04
N GLU A 19 12.53 17.70 -8.62
CA GLU A 19 11.14 17.89 -8.17
C GLU A 19 10.34 16.58 -8.07
N ARG A 20 10.50 15.66 -9.02
CA ARG A 20 9.86 14.33 -9.00
C ARG A 20 10.35 13.43 -7.87
N HIS A 21 11.56 13.66 -7.40
CA HIS A 21 12.26 12.80 -6.45
C HIS A 21 12.50 13.44 -5.09
N LYS A 22 12.03 14.66 -4.84
CA LYS A 22 12.29 15.41 -3.59
C LYS A 22 11.92 14.64 -2.32
N HIS A 23 10.78 13.93 -2.35
CA HIS A 23 10.29 13.10 -1.24
C HIS A 23 10.63 11.61 -1.38
N ARG A 24 11.61 11.25 -2.23
CA ARG A 24 12.00 9.86 -2.44
C ARG A 24 13.32 9.59 -1.72
N THR A 25 13.39 8.45 -1.05
CA THR A 25 14.59 8.04 -0.32
C THR A 25 15.42 7.12 -1.20
N PRO A 26 16.72 7.38 -1.40
CA PRO A 26 17.61 6.47 -2.10
C PRO A 26 17.83 5.19 -1.28
N CYS A 27 18.29 4.14 -1.94
CA CYS A 27 18.69 2.92 -1.29
C CYS A 27 19.88 3.17 -0.35
N ALA A 28 19.83 2.62 0.86
CA ALA A 28 20.88 2.75 1.87
C ALA A 28 22.19 2.03 1.54
N VAL A 29 22.25 1.28 0.42
CA VAL A 29 23.48 0.63 -0.01
C VAL A 29 24.36 1.71 -0.68
N PRO A 30 25.61 1.91 -0.22
CA PRO A 30 26.51 2.90 -0.79
C PRO A 30 26.62 2.76 -2.32
N GLY A 31 26.56 3.89 -3.02
CA GLY A 31 26.60 3.93 -4.50
C GLY A 31 25.32 3.47 -5.20
N CYS A 32 24.27 3.07 -4.49
CA CYS A 32 23.02 2.68 -5.11
C CYS A 32 22.07 3.87 -5.32
N ALA A 33 21.94 4.28 -6.58
CA ALA A 33 21.03 5.35 -7.01
C ALA A 33 19.54 4.92 -7.13
N ASN A 34 19.18 3.69 -6.76
CA ASN A 34 17.80 3.24 -6.85
C ASN A 34 16.94 3.78 -5.71
N GLN A 35 15.64 3.95 -5.96
CA GLN A 35 14.68 4.27 -4.91
C GLN A 35 14.50 3.11 -3.92
N ALA A 36 14.51 3.45 -2.64
CA ALA A 36 14.13 2.54 -1.58
C ALA A 36 12.65 2.11 -1.76
N TYR A 37 12.42 0.80 -1.71
CA TYR A 37 11.09 0.21 -1.77
C TYR A 37 10.54 -0.03 -0.37
N ALA A 38 11.33 -0.67 0.50
CA ALA A 38 11.03 -0.88 1.91
C ALA A 38 12.34 -1.05 2.69
N ARG A 39 12.31 -0.88 4.02
CA ARG A 39 13.49 -1.04 4.90
C ARG A 39 14.71 -0.23 4.43
N SER A 40 14.46 0.95 3.87
CA SER A 40 15.48 1.83 3.26
C SER A 40 16.31 1.19 2.15
N ARG A 41 15.87 0.07 1.55
CA ARG A 41 16.60 -0.61 0.46
C ARG A 41 15.73 -0.77 -0.77
N CYS A 42 16.36 -0.75 -1.95
CA CYS A 42 15.68 -1.03 -3.21
C CYS A 42 15.38 -2.52 -3.35
N VAL A 43 14.57 -2.90 -4.34
CA VAL A 43 14.19 -4.30 -4.59
C VAL A 43 15.41 -5.22 -4.74
N ARG A 44 16.46 -4.78 -5.43
CA ARG A 44 17.69 -5.58 -5.64
C ARG A 44 18.54 -5.73 -4.39
N HIS A 45 18.41 -4.81 -3.43
CA HIS A 45 19.22 -4.80 -2.21
C HIS A 45 18.38 -5.23 -1.00
N GLY A 46 17.38 -6.09 -1.18
CA GLY A 46 16.61 -6.64 -0.07
C GLY A 46 15.51 -5.71 0.46
N GLY A 47 15.04 -4.77 -0.35
CA GLY A 47 13.77 -4.07 -0.13
C GLY A 47 12.57 -4.99 -0.33
N GLN A 48 12.70 -6.04 -1.14
CA GLN A 48 11.73 -7.12 -1.28
C GLN A 48 12.39 -8.45 -0.91
N THR A 49 11.67 -9.34 -0.24
CA THR A 49 12.17 -10.67 0.11
C THR A 49 12.22 -11.55 -1.14
N SER A 50 13.22 -12.43 -1.19
CA SER A 50 13.33 -13.47 -2.22
C SER A 50 12.34 -14.61 -1.95
N CYS A 51 12.10 -15.41 -2.97
CA CYS A 51 11.36 -16.66 -2.85
C CYS A 51 12.07 -17.61 -1.88
N LEU A 52 11.32 -18.27 -1.01
CA LEU A 52 11.81 -19.30 -0.08
C LEU A 52 12.12 -20.65 -0.75
N GLN A 53 11.78 -20.81 -2.03
CA GLN A 53 12.06 -22.04 -2.78
C GLN A 53 13.56 -22.14 -3.07
N ASP A 54 14.15 -23.28 -2.77
CA ASP A 54 15.57 -23.53 -3.03
C ASP A 54 15.96 -23.26 -4.49
N GLY A 55 17.05 -22.52 -4.67
CA GLY A 55 17.55 -22.11 -5.98
C GLY A 55 16.74 -21.03 -6.70
N CYS A 56 15.67 -20.49 -6.10
CA CYS A 56 14.86 -19.44 -6.73
C CYS A 56 15.32 -18.03 -6.33
N ASN A 57 15.75 -17.25 -7.33
CA ASN A 57 16.13 -15.83 -7.15
C ASN A 57 15.00 -14.83 -7.44
N ALA A 58 13.78 -15.30 -7.68
CA ALA A 58 12.64 -14.43 -7.91
C ALA A 58 12.15 -13.78 -6.62
N ASN A 59 11.55 -12.60 -6.71
CA ASN A 59 10.99 -11.94 -5.53
C ASN A 59 9.71 -12.63 -5.04
N ALA A 60 9.58 -12.76 -3.73
CA ALA A 60 8.37 -13.21 -3.08
C ALA A 60 7.22 -12.22 -3.31
N ARG A 61 6.02 -12.77 -3.47
CA ARG A 61 4.77 -12.01 -3.64
C ARG A 61 3.87 -12.16 -2.43
N ALA A 62 3.72 -13.38 -1.93
CA ALA A 62 2.93 -13.68 -0.74
C ALA A 62 3.48 -14.94 -0.07
N HIS A 63 3.35 -15.02 1.25
CA HIS A 63 3.80 -16.15 2.06
C HIS A 63 5.27 -16.57 1.84
N GLY A 64 6.14 -15.63 1.45
CA GLY A 64 7.54 -15.93 1.16
C GLY A 64 7.80 -16.56 -0.22
N TYR A 65 6.78 -16.80 -1.05
CA TYR A 65 6.94 -17.44 -2.35
C TYR A 65 6.68 -16.49 -3.52
N CYS A 66 7.38 -16.71 -4.63
CA CYS A 66 7.15 -15.98 -5.88
C CYS A 66 5.88 -16.48 -6.57
N ALA A 67 5.42 -15.80 -7.62
CA ALA A 67 4.18 -16.17 -8.31
C ALA A 67 4.15 -17.61 -8.87
N LYS A 68 5.32 -18.20 -9.16
CA LYS A 68 5.45 -19.58 -9.66
C LYS A 68 5.45 -20.62 -8.53
N HIS A 69 6.01 -20.27 -7.38
CA HIS A 69 6.12 -21.17 -6.21
C HIS A 69 5.05 -20.91 -5.16
N LEU A 70 4.15 -19.95 -5.41
CA LEU A 70 2.93 -19.76 -4.65
C LEU A 70 2.00 -20.95 -4.90
N SER A 71 2.04 -21.89 -3.97
CA SER A 71 1.23 -23.09 -3.94
C SER A 71 -0.28 -22.76 -3.88
N THR A 72 -1.11 -23.75 -4.20
CA THR A 72 -2.58 -23.61 -4.19
C THR A 72 -3.15 -23.52 -2.78
N ASP A 73 -2.48 -24.13 -1.82
CA ASP A 73 -2.75 -24.10 -0.38
C ASP A 73 -2.63 -22.68 0.20
N HIS A 74 -1.75 -21.85 -0.37
CA HIS A 74 -1.68 -20.42 -0.03
C HIS A 74 -2.71 -19.55 -0.76
N LYS A 75 -3.55 -20.13 -1.64
CA LYS A 75 -4.62 -19.39 -2.32
C LYS A 75 -5.93 -19.61 -1.58
N SER A 76 -6.49 -18.54 -1.07
CA SER A 76 -7.81 -18.59 -0.42
C SER A 76 -8.89 -19.00 -1.42
N LEU A 77 -9.84 -19.81 -0.94
CA LEU A 77 -11.07 -20.13 -1.65
C LEU A 77 -12.06 -18.96 -1.56
N CYS A 78 -13.04 -18.98 -2.44
CA CYS A 78 -14.14 -18.02 -2.41
C CYS A 78 -14.92 -18.16 -1.10
N THR A 79 -15.19 -17.05 -0.41
CA THR A 79 -15.98 -17.00 0.83
C THR A 79 -17.46 -17.34 0.62
N GLU A 80 -17.91 -17.59 -0.62
CA GLU A 80 -19.31 -17.96 -0.85
C GLU A 80 -19.51 -19.46 -0.53
N PRO A 81 -20.56 -19.81 0.21
CA PRO A 81 -20.78 -21.18 0.66
C PRO A 81 -20.91 -22.13 -0.55
N GLY A 82 -20.23 -23.28 -0.48
CA GLY A 82 -20.21 -24.28 -1.55
C GLY A 82 -19.36 -23.92 -2.77
N CYS A 83 -18.63 -22.80 -2.77
CA CYS A 83 -17.79 -22.41 -3.90
C CYS A 83 -16.34 -22.87 -3.78
N GLY A 84 -15.97 -23.93 -4.50
CA GLY A 84 -14.57 -24.41 -4.60
C GLY A 84 -13.64 -23.57 -5.50
N SER A 85 -14.08 -22.40 -5.96
CA SER A 85 -13.25 -21.54 -6.83
C SER A 85 -12.30 -20.67 -6.01
N PHE A 86 -11.06 -20.47 -6.47
CA PHE A 86 -10.12 -19.58 -5.81
C PHE A 86 -10.61 -18.12 -5.80
N ALA A 87 -10.42 -17.47 -4.65
CA ALA A 87 -10.62 -16.05 -4.51
C ALA A 87 -9.58 -15.27 -5.33
N ARG A 88 -9.99 -14.10 -5.81
CA ARG A 88 -9.10 -13.16 -6.54
C ARG A 88 -8.92 -11.88 -5.76
N THR A 89 -10.04 -11.23 -5.42
CA THR A 89 -10.06 -9.99 -4.65
C THR A 89 -11.23 -10.06 -3.68
N LYS A 90 -11.12 -9.40 -2.52
CA LYS A 90 -12.21 -9.33 -1.51
C LYS A 90 -12.67 -10.71 -1.02
N GLY A 91 -11.80 -11.72 -1.03
CA GLY A 91 -12.16 -13.09 -0.67
C GLY A 91 -13.11 -13.80 -1.64
N ARG A 92 -13.43 -13.23 -2.81
CA ARG A 92 -14.40 -13.80 -3.75
C ARG A 92 -13.77 -14.21 -5.08
N CYS A 93 -14.33 -15.21 -5.73
CA CYS A 93 -13.95 -15.61 -7.09
C CYS A 93 -14.54 -14.64 -8.13
N VAL A 94 -14.15 -14.77 -9.40
CA VAL A 94 -14.65 -13.87 -10.47
C VAL A 94 -16.18 -13.87 -10.56
N ARG A 95 -16.81 -15.04 -10.50
CA ARG A 95 -18.28 -15.21 -10.57
C ARG A 95 -19.01 -14.58 -9.39
N HIS A 96 -18.37 -14.54 -8.22
CA HIS A 96 -18.95 -14.02 -6.99
C HIS A 96 -18.49 -12.59 -6.65
N GLY A 97 -17.93 -11.85 -7.61
CA GLY A 97 -17.60 -10.43 -7.45
C GLY A 97 -16.13 -10.12 -7.07
N GLY A 98 -15.24 -11.11 -7.18
CA GLY A 98 -13.79 -10.92 -7.08
C GLY A 98 -13.13 -10.40 -8.35
N GLY A 99 -13.88 -10.37 -9.47
CA GLY A 99 -13.44 -9.78 -10.73
C GLY A 99 -13.61 -8.25 -10.72
N ARG A 100 -12.70 -7.54 -11.37
CA ARG A 100 -12.88 -6.10 -11.64
C ARG A 100 -13.87 -5.95 -12.81
N PRO A 101 -14.93 -5.13 -12.70
CA PRO A 101 -15.82 -4.86 -13.82
C PRO A 101 -15.11 -4.04 -14.89
N CYS A 102 -15.60 -4.11 -16.12
CA CYS A 102 -15.15 -3.22 -17.19
C CYS A 102 -15.48 -1.77 -16.85
N SER A 103 -14.57 -0.84 -17.14
CA SER A 103 -14.75 0.60 -16.90
C SER A 103 -15.79 1.25 -17.81
N VAL A 104 -16.32 0.55 -18.82
CA VAL A 104 -17.37 1.06 -19.70
C VAL A 104 -18.70 1.00 -19.00
N CYS A 105 -19.38 2.15 -18.92
CA CYS A 105 -20.71 2.23 -18.35
C CYS A 105 -21.66 1.23 -19.03
N GLY A 106 -22.46 0.51 -18.23
CA GLY A 106 -23.38 -0.52 -18.72
C GLY A 106 -22.73 -1.85 -19.14
N CYS A 107 -21.40 -1.96 -19.17
CA CYS A 107 -20.74 -3.22 -19.48
C CYS A 107 -20.72 -4.17 -18.27
N LYS A 108 -21.42 -5.31 -18.40
CA LYS A 108 -21.45 -6.36 -17.38
C LYS A 108 -20.24 -7.30 -17.40
N SER A 109 -19.34 -7.14 -18.38
CA SER A 109 -18.15 -7.98 -18.54
C SER A 109 -17.06 -7.59 -17.55
N HIS A 110 -16.17 -8.53 -17.25
CA HIS A 110 -15.01 -8.29 -16.40
C HIS A 110 -13.84 -7.69 -17.18
N ALA A 111 -13.11 -6.77 -16.55
CA ALA A 111 -11.87 -6.24 -17.05
C ALA A 111 -10.80 -7.33 -17.09
N ARG A 112 -10.08 -7.42 -18.21
CA ARG A 112 -8.92 -8.31 -18.40
C ARG A 112 -7.61 -7.56 -18.21
N SER A 113 -7.51 -6.35 -18.76
CA SER A 113 -6.33 -5.50 -18.65
C SER A 113 -6.72 -4.02 -18.77
N GLY A 114 -5.98 -3.14 -18.09
CA GLY A 114 -6.20 -1.68 -18.15
C GLY A 114 -7.58 -1.20 -17.68
N GLY A 115 -8.37 -2.02 -17.00
CA GLY A 115 -9.76 -1.70 -16.63
C GLY A 115 -10.81 -2.07 -17.68
N TYR A 116 -10.42 -2.64 -18.83
CA TYR A 116 -11.35 -2.95 -19.92
C TYR A 116 -11.45 -4.45 -20.20
N CYS A 117 -12.62 -4.88 -20.66
CA CYS A 117 -12.86 -6.25 -21.13
C CYS A 117 -12.27 -6.46 -22.53
N HIS A 118 -12.29 -7.70 -23.05
CA HIS A 118 -11.75 -8.03 -24.37
C HIS A 118 -12.44 -7.23 -25.49
N ARG A 119 -13.76 -7.06 -25.44
CA ARG A 119 -14.54 -6.27 -26.41
C ARG A 119 -14.22 -4.78 -26.34
N HIS A 120 -13.76 -4.30 -25.20
CA HIS A 120 -13.43 -2.91 -24.95
C HIS A 120 -11.91 -2.66 -24.90
N ALA A 121 -11.11 -3.59 -25.43
CA ALA A 121 -9.65 -3.51 -25.37
C ALA A 121 -9.11 -2.27 -26.11
N ALA A 122 -9.79 -1.78 -27.14
CA ALA A 122 -9.42 -0.56 -27.87
C ALA A 122 -9.41 0.70 -26.99
N GLN A 123 -10.21 0.74 -25.92
CA GLN A 123 -10.26 1.91 -25.03
C GLN A 123 -9.05 2.00 -24.10
N ARG A 124 -8.18 0.99 -24.08
CA ARG A 124 -6.91 1.00 -23.33
C ARG A 124 -5.90 2.00 -23.89
N THR A 125 -5.99 2.31 -25.19
CA THR A 125 -5.04 3.18 -25.90
C THR A 125 -5.50 4.63 -26.00
N MET A 126 -6.73 4.92 -25.57
CA MET A 126 -7.22 6.29 -25.47
C MET A 126 -6.67 6.92 -24.19
N ALA A 127 -6.28 8.20 -24.26
CA ALA A 127 -5.81 8.95 -23.09
C ALA A 127 -6.80 8.78 -21.92
N PRO A 128 -6.33 8.59 -20.68
CA PRO A 128 -7.21 8.31 -19.56
C PRO A 128 -8.14 9.50 -19.34
N THR A 129 -9.41 9.35 -19.71
CA THR A 129 -10.44 10.17 -19.10
C THR A 129 -10.43 9.85 -17.60
N PRO A 130 -10.48 10.84 -16.70
CA PRO A 130 -10.51 10.58 -15.27
C PRO A 130 -11.76 9.74 -14.99
N SER A 131 -11.55 8.45 -14.77
CA SER A 131 -12.62 7.56 -14.33
C SER A 131 -13.07 8.07 -12.96
N PRO A 132 -14.38 8.28 -12.73
CA PRO A 132 -14.86 8.65 -11.41
C PRO A 132 -14.40 7.58 -10.43
N LYS A 133 -13.65 8.00 -9.39
CA LYS A 133 -13.27 7.10 -8.30
C LYS A 133 -14.59 6.53 -7.76
N ARG A 134 -14.77 5.22 -7.91
CA ARG A 134 -15.95 4.52 -7.41
C ARG A 134 -16.04 4.81 -5.91
N PRO A 135 -17.08 5.49 -5.41
CA PRO A 135 -17.17 5.81 -4.00
C PRO A 135 -17.13 4.51 -3.20
N SER A 136 -16.35 4.52 -2.12
CA SER A 136 -16.39 3.50 -1.08
C SER A 136 -17.84 3.35 -0.64
N ARG A 137 -18.34 2.12 -0.73
CA ARG A 137 -19.70 1.74 -0.41
C ARG A 137 -19.98 2.01 1.08
N SER A 138 -20.53 3.18 1.39
CA SER A 138 -21.36 3.44 2.57
C SER A 138 -22.09 4.78 2.42
N THR A 139 -23.06 4.86 1.50
CA THR A 139 -24.26 5.70 1.66
C THR A 139 -25.25 5.38 0.56
N ARG A 140 -26.51 5.23 0.96
CA ARG A 140 -27.70 5.15 0.12
C ARG A 140 -27.77 6.46 -0.67
N MET A 141 -27.88 6.40 -1.99
CA MET A 141 -28.17 7.59 -2.81
C MET A 141 -29.56 8.10 -2.41
N HIS A 142 -29.65 9.34 -1.92
CA HIS A 142 -30.80 10.22 -2.07
C HIS A 142 -30.28 11.65 -2.27
N CYS A 143 -30.90 12.33 -3.21
CA CYS A 143 -30.65 13.69 -3.64
C CYS A 143 -31.66 14.59 -2.93
N GLU A 144 -31.20 15.52 -2.09
CA GLU A 144 -31.78 16.85 -1.85
C GLU A 144 -30.85 17.67 -0.94
N SER A 145 -30.76 18.96 -1.22
CA SER A 145 -29.86 19.95 -0.60
C SER A 145 -30.26 20.27 0.85
N MET A 146 -29.31 20.30 1.79
CA MET A 146 -29.47 20.98 3.07
C MET A 146 -28.12 21.42 3.64
N GLU A 147 -28.08 22.61 4.19
CA GLU A 147 -26.90 23.39 4.56
C GLU A 147 -26.16 22.80 5.77
N ILE A 148 -24.82 22.88 5.76
CA ILE A 148 -23.96 22.52 6.89
C ILE A 148 -23.91 23.75 7.80
N VAL A 149 -24.41 23.62 9.03
CA VAL A 149 -24.06 24.51 10.13
C VAL A 149 -22.82 23.94 10.80
N ASP A 150 -21.72 24.68 10.79
CA ASP A 150 -20.48 24.35 11.48
C ASP A 150 -20.65 24.65 12.99
N ASP A 151 -20.64 23.61 13.83
CA ASP A 151 -20.59 23.70 15.29
C ASP A 151 -19.23 23.10 15.75
N ASP A 152 -18.21 23.97 15.79
CA ASP A 152 -16.87 23.69 16.29
C ASP A 152 -16.83 23.80 17.82
N ALA A 153 -17.04 22.69 18.54
CA ALA A 153 -16.78 22.62 19.98
C ALA A 153 -16.45 21.19 20.45
N TRP A 154 -15.25 20.67 20.17
CA TRP A 154 -14.71 19.56 20.95
C TRP A 154 -13.18 19.40 20.90
N MET A 155 -12.49 19.90 21.93
CA MET A 155 -11.25 19.29 22.46
C MET A 155 -11.31 19.43 23.98
N ASP A 156 -11.27 18.30 24.71
CA ASP A 156 -11.30 18.27 26.17
C ASP A 156 -9.90 18.42 26.77
N ASP A 157 -9.83 19.18 27.87
CA ASP A 157 -8.61 19.60 28.57
C ASP A 157 -8.13 18.57 29.63
N SER A 158 -8.67 17.33 29.65
CA SER A 158 -8.33 16.34 30.69
C SER A 158 -7.11 15.47 30.39
N ILE A 159 -6.56 15.53 29.17
CA ILE A 159 -5.40 14.71 28.80
C ILE A 159 -4.08 15.25 29.37
N LEU A 160 -3.97 16.56 29.58
CA LEU A 160 -2.70 17.17 30.01
C LEU A 160 -2.39 16.95 31.49
N GLU A 161 -3.41 16.84 32.34
CA GLU A 161 -3.27 16.50 33.77
C GLU A 161 -2.77 15.06 33.99
N LEU A 162 -3.11 14.11 33.09
CA LEU A 162 -2.70 12.72 33.22
C LEU A 162 -1.21 12.48 32.89
N ILE A 163 -0.63 13.34 32.03
CA ILE A 163 0.74 13.17 31.53
C ILE A 163 1.78 13.65 32.57
N LEU A 164 1.44 14.62 33.41
CA LEU A 164 2.37 15.16 34.41
C LEU A 164 2.50 14.27 35.66
N ALA A 165 1.49 13.43 35.95
CA ALA A 165 1.46 12.58 37.14
C ALA A 165 2.39 11.35 37.08
N VAL A 166 2.87 10.94 35.90
CA VAL A 166 3.72 9.73 35.73
C VAL A 166 5.23 10.01 35.72
N ALA A 167 5.65 11.28 35.81
CA ALA A 167 7.05 11.69 35.64
C ALA A 167 7.91 11.70 36.93
N THR A 168 7.42 11.21 38.08
CA THR A 168 8.13 11.32 39.38
C THR A 168 8.67 10.01 39.98
N PHE A 169 8.62 8.88 39.28
CA PHE A 169 9.27 7.65 39.77
C PHE A 169 10.78 7.61 39.43
N VAL A 170 11.57 8.33 40.23
CA VAL A 170 13.01 8.11 40.38
C VAL A 170 13.20 6.85 41.24
N HIS A 171 13.78 5.80 40.66
CA HIS A 171 14.17 4.60 41.41
C HIS A 171 15.39 4.89 42.30
N PRO A 172 15.40 4.49 43.58
CA PRO A 172 16.59 4.60 44.44
C PRO A 172 17.67 3.57 44.06
N ALA A 173 18.93 3.97 44.21
CA ALA A 173 20.12 3.13 43.96
C ALA A 173 20.27 1.98 44.98
N PRO A 174 20.86 0.84 44.60
CA PRO A 174 21.08 -0.28 45.52
C PRO A 174 22.27 -0.06 46.47
N PRO A 175 22.25 -0.61 47.69
CA PRO A 175 23.37 -0.52 48.63
C PRO A 175 24.52 -1.46 48.23
N THR A 176 25.74 -0.94 48.26
CA THR A 176 26.98 -1.71 48.18
C THR A 176 27.37 -2.17 49.59
N SER A 177 27.24 -3.46 49.88
CA SER A 177 27.85 -4.09 51.06
C SER A 177 29.36 -4.27 50.82
N ILE A 178 30.19 -3.98 51.84
CA ILE A 178 31.42 -4.71 52.20
C ILE A 178 31.77 -4.29 53.65
N GLU A 179 31.69 -5.25 54.58
CA GLU A 179 32.43 -5.24 55.85
C GLU A 179 33.74 -6.01 55.64
N ILE A 180 34.85 -5.46 56.16
CA ILE A 180 35.93 -6.19 56.84
C ILE A 180 36.28 -5.36 58.08
#